data_AF-L0DPY5-F1
#
_entry.id   AF-L0DPY5-F1
#
_cell.length_a   1.000
_cell.length_b   1.000
_cell.length_c   1.000
_cell.angle_alpha   90.00
_cell.angle_beta   90.00
_cell.angle_gamma   90.00
#
_symmetry.space_group_name_H-M   'P 1'
#
loop_
_entity.id
_entity.type
_entity.pdbx_description
1 polymer ?
#
loop_
_entity_poly.entity_id
_entity_poly.type
_entity_poly.pdbx_seq_one_letter_code
_entity_poly.pdbx_strand_id
1 'polypeptide(L)' 'MSDGDPNELPVVESSVPCRHLRNKGMYVYTDVVENDSHPDYDNTIFWCLQTMKGFGPDDDFVERAECRNPTRSCYEPM' A
#
# COMPACT_ATOMS: atom_id res chain seq x y z
N MET A 1 0.26 -24.71 30.10
CA MET A 1 -0.13 -24.97 28.70
C MET A 1 -1.42 -24.20 28.52
N SER A 2 -1.35 -22.98 28.01
CA SER A 2 -2.53 -22.14 27.79
C SER A 2 -2.72 -22.08 26.29
N ASP A 3 -3.81 -22.70 25.84
CA ASP A 3 -4.26 -22.77 24.46
C ASP A 3 -4.37 -21.35 23.89
N GLY A 4 -3.52 -21.05 22.89
CA GLY A 4 -3.63 -19.84 22.09
C GLY A 4 -4.86 -19.94 21.20
N ASP A 5 -5.72 -18.94 21.28
CA ASP A 5 -6.93 -18.82 20.47
C ASP A 5 -6.57 -18.79 18.97
N PRO A 6 -7.03 -19.76 18.15
CA PRO A 6 -6.59 -19.90 16.76
C PRO A 6 -7.32 -18.97 15.78
N ASN A 7 -8.02 -17.92 16.24
CA ASN A 7 -8.94 -17.15 15.39
C ASN A 7 -8.73 -15.63 15.41
N GLU A 8 -7.49 -15.17 15.58
CA GLU A 8 -7.15 -13.78 15.29
C GLU A 8 -6.79 -13.65 13.81
N LEU A 9 -7.82 -13.49 12.97
CA LEU A 9 -7.62 -13.12 11.56
C LEU A 9 -7.00 -11.71 11.52
N PRO A 10 -5.95 -11.48 10.72
CA PRO A 10 -5.31 -10.17 10.66
C PRO A 10 -6.34 -9.14 10.18
N VAL A 11 -6.57 -8.11 11.01
CA VAL A 11 -7.40 -6.97 10.65
C VAL A 11 -6.69 -6.25 9.50
N VAL A 12 -7.10 -6.55 8.26
CA VAL A 12 -6.73 -5.75 7.11
C VAL A 12 -7.45 -4.42 7.28
N GLU A 13 -6.77 -3.44 7.88
CA GLU A 13 -7.24 -2.05 7.90
C GLU A 13 -7.39 -1.60 6.45
N SER A 14 -8.62 -1.67 5.95
CA SER A 14 -9.00 -1.31 4.59
C SER A 14 -9.13 0.20 4.43
N SER A 15 -8.19 0.96 4.98
CA SER A 15 -8.11 2.40 4.75
C SER A 15 -7.90 2.66 3.26
N VAL A 16 -8.74 3.51 2.65
CA VAL A 16 -8.69 3.79 1.22
C VAL A 16 -7.31 4.36 0.86
N PRO A 17 -6.62 3.87 -0.18
CA PRO A 17 -5.35 4.47 -0.59
C PRO A 17 -5.55 5.86 -1.18
N CYS A 18 -4.54 6.71 -1.03
CA CYS A 18 -4.52 8.03 -1.64
C CYS A 18 -4.63 7.91 -3.16
N ARG A 19 -5.48 8.75 -3.77
CA ARG A 19 -5.72 8.82 -5.22
C ARG A 19 -4.46 9.09 -6.03
N HIS A 20 -3.42 9.65 -5.41
CA HIS A 20 -2.13 9.95 -6.03
C HIS A 20 -1.10 8.82 -5.89
N LEU A 21 -1.37 7.80 -5.07
CA LEU A 21 -0.48 6.65 -4.93
C LEU A 21 -0.48 5.82 -6.21
N ARG A 22 0.70 5.55 -6.76
CA ARG A 22 0.88 4.68 -7.92
C ARG A 22 1.90 3.61 -7.63
N ASN A 23 1.73 2.47 -8.29
CA ASN A 23 2.70 1.40 -8.32
C ASN A 23 2.78 0.77 -9.72
N LYS A 24 3.84 0.02 -9.98
CA LYS A 24 4.06 -0.64 -11.27
C LYS A 24 2.94 -1.61 -11.64
N GLY A 25 2.40 -2.36 -10.67
CA GLY A 25 1.32 -3.33 -10.87
C GLY A 25 0.07 -2.71 -11.47
N MET A 26 -0.24 -1.44 -11.18
CA MET A 26 -1.40 -0.74 -11.76
C MET A 26 -1.32 -0.55 -13.29
N TYR A 27 -0.14 -0.64 -13.88
CA TYR A 27 0.11 -0.38 -15.31
C TYR A 27 0.58 -1.62 -16.07
N VAL A 28 0.90 -2.70 -15.36
CA VAL A 28 1.39 -3.94 -15.95
C VAL A 28 0.22 -4.90 -16.07
N TYR A 29 -0.30 -5.04 -17.28
CA TYR A 29 -1.26 -6.09 -17.61
C TYR A 29 -0.48 -7.38 -17.89
N THR A 30 -0.40 -8.25 -16.89
CA THR A 30 0.10 -9.62 -17.08
C THR A 30 -1.07 -10.57 -16.97
N ASP A 31 -1.18 -11.51 -17.91
CA ASP A 31 -2.15 -12.62 -17.87
C ASP A 31 -1.85 -13.63 -16.75
N VAL A 32 -0.83 -13.36 -15.93
CA VAL A 32 -0.41 -14.18 -14.80
C VAL A 32 -1.29 -13.76 -13.62
N VAL A 33 -2.21 -14.65 -13.26
CA VAL A 33 -2.94 -14.59 -11.98
C VAL A 33 -1.88 -14.50 -10.88
N GLU A 34 -1.71 -13.31 -10.28
CA GLU A 34 -0.79 -13.13 -9.16
C GLU A 34 -1.25 -14.06 -8.04
N ASN A 35 -0.52 -15.16 -7.87
CA ASN A 35 -0.68 -16.03 -6.72
C ASN A 35 -0.22 -15.20 -5.52
N ASP A 36 -1.20 -14.72 -4.76
CA ASP A 36 -1.14 -13.89 -3.54
C ASP A 36 -0.43 -14.62 -2.37
N SER A 37 0.73 -15.23 -2.63
CA SER A 37 1.39 -16.17 -1.71
C SER A 37 2.91 -16.05 -1.69
N HIS A 38 3.49 -14.95 -2.19
CA HIS A 38 4.87 -14.63 -1.90
C HIS A 38 4.93 -13.56 -0.81
N PRO A 39 5.04 -13.96 0.46
CA PRO A 39 5.41 -13.03 1.50
C PRO A 39 6.86 -12.58 1.28
N ASP A 40 7.14 -11.34 1.67
CA ASP A 40 8.47 -10.87 2.09
C ASP A 40 9.43 -10.19 1.11
N TYR A 41 9.07 -9.88 -0.14
CA TYR A 41 9.77 -8.79 -0.84
C TYR A 41 8.80 -8.00 -1.71
N ASP A 42 8.12 -7.03 -1.08
CA ASP A 42 7.38 -5.98 -1.79
C ASP A 42 8.39 -5.06 -2.49
N ASN A 43 9.07 -5.56 -3.53
CA ASN A 43 9.86 -4.77 -4.48
C ASN A 43 8.96 -3.86 -5.34
N THR A 44 7.69 -3.75 -4.97
CA THR A 44 6.76 -2.84 -5.60
C THR A 44 7.24 -1.42 -5.37
N ILE A 45 7.70 -0.82 -6.45
CA ILE A 45 8.06 0.60 -6.45
C ILE A 45 6.76 1.39 -6.41
N PHE A 46 6.59 2.15 -5.34
CA PHE A 46 5.52 3.13 -5.19
C PHE A 46 6.02 4.54 -5.53
N TRP A 47 5.14 5.37 -6.08
CA TRP A 47 5.43 6.79 -6.30
C TRP A 47 4.16 7.62 -6.20
N CYS A 48 4.33 8.90 -5.89
CA CYS A 48 3.23 9.86 -5.88
C CYS A 48 3.08 10.46 -7.28
N LEU A 49 1.86 10.45 -7.83
CA LEU A 49 1.55 11.01 -9.14
C LEU A 49 1.74 12.54 -9.19
N GLN A 50 1.61 13.23 -8.05
CA GLN A 50 1.75 14.68 -7.98
C GLN A 50 3.22 15.12 -8.05
N THR A 51 4.12 14.39 -7.38
CA THR A 51 5.55 14.72 -7.31
C THR A 51 6.40 13.92 -8.30
N MET A 52 5.84 12.84 -8.86
CA MET A 52 6.51 11.85 -9.71
C MET A 52 7.74 11.22 -9.04
N LYS A 53 7.72 11.10 -7.70
CA LYS A 53 8.83 10.62 -6.87
C LYS A 53 8.33 9.60 -5.83
N GLY A 54 9.28 8.90 -5.20
CA GLY A 54 9.03 8.06 -4.01
C GLY A 54 8.73 8.84 -2.72
N PHE A 55 8.72 10.18 -2.80
CA PHE A 55 8.38 11.08 -1.70
C PHE A 55 7.16 11.93 -2.08
N GLY A 56 6.27 12.13 -1.12
CA GLY A 56 5.09 12.97 -1.24
C GLY A 56 5.43 14.46 -1.24
N PRO A 57 4.43 15.33 -1.47
CA PRO A 57 4.61 16.79 -1.39
C PRO A 57 4.85 17.28 0.05
N ASP A 58 4.61 16.43 1.03
CA ASP A 58 4.92 16.59 2.45
C ASP A 58 6.31 16.05 2.84
N ASP A 59 7.14 15.68 1.86
CA ASP A 59 8.52 15.19 2.03
C ASP A 59 8.63 13.84 2.77
N ASP A 60 7.54 13.08 2.84
CA ASP A 60 7.49 11.78 3.49
C ASP A 60 7.34 10.63 2.46
N PHE A 61 7.72 9.42 2.85
CA PHE A 61 7.73 8.25 1.97
C PHE A 61 6.37 7.92 1.39
N VAL A 62 6.37 7.44 0.15
CA VAL A 62 5.17 7.01 -0.55
C VAL A 62 5.13 5.49 -0.52
N GLU A 63 4.39 4.94 0.44
CA GLU A 63 4.21 3.49 0.60
C GLU A 63 2.73 3.14 0.78
N ARG A 64 2.42 1.84 0.64
CA ARG A 64 1.04 1.32 0.77
C ARG A 64 0.41 1.70 2.11
N ALA A 65 1.17 1.64 3.21
CA ALA A 65 0.68 1.99 4.55
C ALA A 65 0.57 3.51 4.73
N GLU A 66 1.65 4.25 4.42
CA GLU A 66 1.71 5.69 4.63
C GLU A 66 0.70 6.49 3.79
N CYS A 67 0.48 6.09 2.53
CA CYS A 67 -0.48 6.75 1.65
C CYS A 67 -1.94 6.35 1.92
N ARG A 68 -2.23 5.69 3.03
CA ARG A 68 -3.59 5.49 3.55
C ARG A 68 -3.87 6.33 4.80
N ASN A 69 -2.87 7.06 5.29
CA ASN A 69 -2.97 7.80 6.52
C ASN A 69 -3.72 9.13 6.32
N PRO A 70 -4.94 9.30 6.90
CA PRO A 70 -5.72 10.52 6.76
C PRO A 70 -5.15 11.72 7.50
N THR A 71 -4.12 11.54 8.35
CA THR A 71 -3.46 12.66 9.05
C THR A 71 -2.45 13.38 8.18
N ARG A 72 -2.04 12.79 7.04
CA ARG A 72 -1.16 13.47 6.07
C ARG A 72 -1.94 14.59 5.39
N SER A 73 -1.34 15.78 5.34
CA SER A 73 -1.98 16.96 4.78
C SER A 73 -2.28 16.85 3.28
N CYS A 74 -1.54 16.00 2.55
CA CYS A 74 -1.72 15.74 1.13
C CYS A 74 -2.56 14.49 0.83
N TYR A 75 -3.09 13.81 1.84
CA TYR A 75 -3.90 12.61 1.64
C TYR A 75 -5.23 12.98 0.99
N GLU A 76 -5.53 12.35 -0.14
CA GLU A 76 -6.80 12.49 -0.84
C GLU A 76 -7.33 11.11 -1.19
N PRO A 77 -8.46 10.66 -0.61
CA PRO A 77 -8.99 9.33 -0.88
C PRO A 77 -9.36 9.14 -2.36
N MET A 78 -9.16 7.92 -2.87
CA MET A 78 -9.48 7.52 -4.25
C MET A 78 -10.98 7.38 -4.51
#